data_AF-A0A8J9TIW3-F1
#
_entry.id   AF-A0A8J9TIW3-F1
#
_cell.length_a   1.000
_cell.length_b   1.000
_cell.length_c   1.000
_cell.angle_alpha   90.00
_cell.angle_beta   90.00
_cell.angle_gamma   90.00
#
_symmetry.space_group_name_H-M   'P 1'
#
loop_
_entity.id
_entity.type
_entity.pdbx_description
1 polymer ?
#
loop_
_entity_poly.entity_id
_entity_poly.type
_entity_poly.pdbx_seq_one_letter_code
_entity_poly.pdbx_strand_id
1 'polypeptide(L)'
;VRRAAGRNEKDEAIRKNALVPTYTIHHLVKERYPRFSDALSDLDDALTLSYLFAALPAEKNIKSKVAGKAKTLVAAWGAYCATTGSISKSFISVKGVYLEATVQGSQIRWVVPHSFTQYMPEDVDYRVMQTFFEFYETLLNFVLFKLFNVIGVRYPFPVKQLGDQVVG
;
A
#
# COMPACT_ATOMS: atom_id res chain seq x y z
N VAL A 1 -17.66 17.06 16.46
CA VAL A 1 -17.74 17.57 15.08
C VAL A 1 -19.18 17.81 14.61
N ARG A 2 -20.05 16.80 14.52
CA ARG A 2 -21.45 16.95 14.02
C ARG A 2 -22.30 18.03 14.71
N ARG A 3 -22.22 18.15 16.05
CA ARG A 3 -22.97 19.20 16.79
C ARG A 3 -22.50 20.63 16.48
N ALA A 4 -21.19 20.86 16.40
CA ALA A 4 -20.63 22.18 16.04
C ALA A 4 -20.90 22.53 14.56
N ALA A 5 -20.79 21.54 13.67
CA ALA A 5 -21.16 21.69 12.26
C ALA A 5 -22.65 22.04 12.07
N GLY A 6 -23.55 21.41 12.85
CA GLY A 6 -24.98 21.73 12.84
C GLY A 6 -25.34 23.09 13.44
N ARG A 7 -24.44 23.69 14.23
CA ARG A 7 -24.57 25.06 14.78
C ARG A 7 -23.89 26.13 13.90
N ASN A 8 -23.37 25.73 12.73
CA ASN A 8 -22.61 26.58 11.81
C ASN A 8 -21.30 27.17 12.39
N GLU A 9 -20.79 26.58 13.48
CA GLU A 9 -19.51 26.93 14.13
C GLU A 9 -18.36 26.21 13.40
N LYS A 10 -17.97 26.72 12.23
CA LYS A 10 -16.98 26.08 11.34
C LYS A 10 -15.61 25.92 11.99
N ASP A 11 -15.12 26.94 12.69
CA ASP A 11 -13.79 26.92 13.32
C ASP A 11 -13.72 25.90 14.45
N GLU A 12 -14.78 25.80 15.25
CA GLU A 12 -14.87 24.82 16.33
C GLU A 12 -15.02 23.39 15.77
N ALA A 13 -15.74 23.23 14.66
CA ALA A 13 -15.85 21.95 13.97
C ALA A 13 -14.49 21.49 13.42
N ILE A 14 -13.70 22.39 12.82
CA ILE A 14 -12.34 22.10 12.32
C ILE A 14 -11.42 21.73 13.48
N ARG A 15 -11.38 22.52 14.55
CA ARG A 15 -10.57 22.24 15.75
C ARG A 15 -10.92 20.88 16.35
N LYS A 16 -12.21 20.59 16.50
CA LYS A 16 -12.69 19.31 17.03
C LYS A 16 -12.42 18.15 16.08
N ASN A 17 -12.32 18.38 14.77
CA ASN A 17 -11.99 17.34 13.80
C ASN A 17 -10.50 17.00 13.81
N ALA A 18 -9.64 18.01 13.96
CA ALA A 18 -8.19 17.82 14.09
C ALA A 18 -7.80 17.02 15.35
N LEU A 19 -8.60 17.12 16.42
CA LEU A 19 -8.40 16.40 17.68
C LEU A 19 -9.01 15.00 17.69
N VAL A 20 -9.63 14.54 16.59
CA VAL A 20 -10.21 13.19 16.54
C VAL A 20 -9.06 12.16 16.53
N PRO A 21 -8.97 11.28 17.54
CA PRO A 21 -7.97 10.24 17.54
C PRO A 21 -8.24 9.29 16.38
N THR A 22 -7.20 8.99 15.61
CA THR A 22 -7.25 7.99 14.55
C THR A 22 -6.76 6.66 15.13
N TYR A 23 -7.49 5.58 14.89
CA TYR A 23 -7.04 4.25 15.31
C TYR A 23 -5.80 3.85 14.49
N THR A 24 -4.95 3.03 15.10
CA THR A 24 -3.77 2.48 14.41
C THR A 24 -3.73 0.96 14.58
N ILE A 25 -3.40 0.25 13.52
CA ILE A 25 -3.32 -1.21 13.49
C ILE A 25 -1.88 -1.74 13.60
N HIS A 26 -0.93 -0.89 14.00
CA HIS A 26 0.48 -1.25 14.15
C HIS A 26 0.71 -2.40 15.14
N HIS A 27 -0.07 -2.48 16.21
CA HIS A 27 0.03 -3.55 17.20
C HIS A 27 -0.42 -4.89 16.62
N LEU A 28 -1.51 -4.90 15.83
CA LEU A 28 -2.01 -6.12 15.17
C LEU A 28 -0.97 -6.74 14.24
N VAL A 29 -0.24 -5.91 13.48
CA VAL A 29 0.84 -6.40 12.61
C VAL A 29 1.97 -7.04 13.43
N LYS A 30 2.37 -6.41 14.54
CA LYS A 30 3.44 -6.93 15.41
C LYS A 30 3.05 -8.21 16.14
N GLU A 31 1.80 -8.31 16.59
CA GLU A 31 1.27 -9.50 17.24
C GLU A 31 1.13 -10.67 16.24
N ARG A 32 0.72 -10.38 15.01
CA ARG A 32 0.59 -11.40 13.95
C ARG A 32 1.93 -11.88 13.41
N TYR A 33 2.89 -10.98 13.24
CA TYR A 33 4.23 -11.29 12.72
C TYR A 33 5.30 -10.88 13.74
N PRO A 34 5.55 -11.69 14.78
CA PRO A 34 6.53 -11.37 15.81
C PRO A 34 7.96 -11.34 15.25
N ARG A 35 8.24 -12.11 14.19
CA ARG A 35 9.53 -12.12 13.49
C ARG A 35 9.40 -11.53 12.10
N PHE A 36 10.49 -10.94 11.63
CA PHE A 36 10.54 -10.34 10.30
C PHE A 36 10.41 -11.35 9.16
N SER A 37 10.96 -12.55 9.33
CA SER A 37 10.81 -13.64 8.37
C SER A 37 9.35 -14.00 8.14
N ASP A 38 8.55 -13.99 9.21
CA ASP A 38 7.12 -14.35 9.15
C ASP A 38 6.35 -13.28 8.35
N ALA A 39 6.71 -12.00 8.50
CA ALA A 39 6.16 -10.91 7.71
C ALA A 39 6.56 -10.97 6.22
N LEU A 40 7.80 -11.39 5.92
CA LEU A 40 8.26 -11.56 4.53
C LEU A 40 7.55 -12.71 3.83
N SER A 41 7.30 -13.81 4.52
CA SER A 41 6.65 -14.99 3.94
C SER A 41 5.16 -14.78 3.61
N ASP A 42 4.50 -13.80 4.24
CA ASP A 42 3.08 -13.46 3.99
C ASP A 42 2.92 -12.22 3.08
N LEU A 43 4.00 -11.81 2.41
CA LEU A 43 4.02 -10.59 1.60
C LEU A 43 3.39 -10.76 0.21
N ASP A 44 3.23 -11.99 -0.26
CA ASP A 44 2.68 -12.34 -1.58
C ASP A 44 1.29 -11.73 -1.83
N ASP A 45 0.38 -11.93 -0.87
CA ASP A 45 -0.99 -11.43 -0.93
C ASP A 45 -1.04 -9.90 -0.77
N ALA A 46 -0.21 -9.37 0.14
CA ALA A 46 -0.12 -7.93 0.38
C ALA A 46 0.35 -7.17 -0.88
N LEU A 47 1.35 -7.70 -1.59
CA LEU A 47 1.84 -7.14 -2.84
C LEU A 47 0.79 -7.27 -3.94
N THR A 48 0.22 -8.46 -4.13
CA THR A 48 -0.79 -8.70 -5.16
C THR A 48 -1.98 -7.76 -5.01
N LEU A 49 -2.50 -7.59 -3.79
CA LEU A 49 -3.61 -6.68 -3.54
C LEU A 49 -3.20 -5.21 -3.75
N SER A 50 -1.98 -4.82 -3.35
CA SER A 50 -1.49 -3.45 -3.55
C SER A 50 -1.31 -3.11 -5.02
N TYR A 51 -0.79 -4.04 -5.83
CA TYR A 51 -0.69 -3.87 -7.29
C TYR A 51 -2.07 -3.79 -7.96
N LEU A 52 -3.06 -4.54 -7.47
CA LEU A 52 -4.44 -4.41 -7.93
C LEU A 52 -4.99 -3.01 -7.63
N PHE A 53 -4.90 -2.53 -6.38
CA PHE A 53 -5.38 -1.19 -6.01
C PHE A 53 -4.64 -0.06 -6.74
N ALA A 54 -3.37 -0.26 -7.09
CA ALA A 54 -2.61 0.72 -7.88
C ALA A 54 -3.08 0.80 -9.34
N ALA A 55 -3.59 -0.29 -9.89
CA ALA A 55 -4.10 -0.39 -11.26
C ALA A 55 -5.58 -0.01 -11.41
N LEU A 56 -6.36 -0.05 -10.32
CA LEU A 56 -7.78 0.31 -10.34
C LEU A 56 -8.01 1.83 -10.49
N PRO A 57 -9.04 2.25 -11.25
CA PRO A 57 -9.44 3.64 -11.32
C PRO A 57 -10.04 4.11 -9.98
N ALA A 58 -9.84 5.39 -9.65
CA ALA A 58 -10.45 5.99 -8.46
C ALA A 58 -11.93 6.31 -8.73
N GLU A 59 -12.79 5.30 -8.68
CA GLU A 59 -14.24 5.44 -8.82
C GLU A 59 -14.97 5.47 -7.46
N LYS A 60 -16.30 5.72 -7.46
CA LYS A 60 -17.14 5.98 -6.28
C LYS A 60 -16.90 5.05 -5.08
N ASN A 61 -16.50 3.80 -5.33
CA ASN A 61 -16.28 2.79 -4.31
C ASN A 61 -14.86 2.80 -3.71
N ILE A 62 -13.85 3.28 -4.43
CA ILE A 62 -12.45 3.34 -3.97
C ILE A 62 -12.04 4.79 -3.73
N LYS A 63 -11.69 5.10 -2.48
CA LYS A 63 -11.18 6.43 -2.13
C LYS A 63 -9.87 6.69 -2.89
N SER A 64 -9.79 7.81 -3.62
CA SER A 64 -8.58 8.23 -4.35
C SER A 64 -7.30 8.17 -3.51
N LYS A 65 -7.40 8.48 -2.21
CA LYS A 65 -6.28 8.38 -1.25
C LYS A 65 -5.70 6.96 -1.13
N VAL A 66 -6.53 5.93 -1.20
CA VAL A 66 -6.12 4.51 -1.09
C VAL A 66 -5.32 4.11 -2.33
N ALA A 67 -5.83 4.44 -3.52
CA ALA A 67 -5.12 4.18 -4.78
C ALA A 67 -3.77 4.93 -4.85
N GLY A 68 -3.72 6.18 -4.36
CA GLY A 68 -2.48 6.94 -4.27
C GLY A 68 -1.43 6.27 -3.37
N LYS A 69 -1.85 5.83 -2.17
CA LYS A 69 -0.97 5.08 -1.25
C LYS A 69 -0.48 3.78 -1.87
N ALA A 70 -1.38 3.02 -2.51
CA ALA A 70 -1.02 1.78 -3.19
C ALA A 70 0.07 2.01 -4.25
N LYS A 71 -0.08 3.06 -5.08
CA LYS A 71 0.91 3.46 -6.09
C LYS A 71 2.29 3.75 -5.48
N THR A 72 2.34 4.52 -4.39
CA THR A 72 3.61 4.81 -3.70
C THR A 72 4.25 3.54 -3.13
N LEU A 73 3.46 2.64 -2.51
CA LEU A 73 3.98 1.39 -1.95
C LEU A 73 4.53 0.45 -3.03
N VAL A 74 3.82 0.25 -4.13
CA VAL A 74 4.29 -0.62 -5.21
C VAL A 74 5.48 -0.03 -5.95
N ALA A 75 5.54 1.30 -6.08
CA ALA A 75 6.71 1.99 -6.62
C ALA A 75 7.94 1.80 -5.72
N ALA A 76 7.77 1.93 -4.41
CA ALA A 76 8.84 1.70 -3.44
C ALA A 76 9.32 0.24 -3.43
N TRP A 77 8.40 -0.73 -3.51
CA TRP A 77 8.76 -2.15 -3.64
C TRP A 77 9.51 -2.43 -4.95
N GLY A 78 9.00 -1.91 -6.07
CA GLY A 78 9.67 -2.04 -7.37
C GLY A 78 11.07 -1.43 -7.37
N ALA A 79 11.23 -0.25 -6.78
CA ALA A 79 12.52 0.42 -6.63
C ALA A 79 13.50 -0.40 -5.77
N TYR A 80 13.01 -1.00 -4.67
CA TYR A 80 13.82 -1.91 -3.86
C TYR A 80 14.32 -3.09 -4.69
N CYS A 81 13.42 -3.83 -5.35
CA CYS A 81 13.77 -4.99 -6.17
C CYS A 81 14.72 -4.64 -7.32
N ALA A 82 14.53 -3.48 -7.96
CA ALA A 82 15.39 -3.01 -9.05
C ALA A 82 16.80 -2.64 -8.54
N THR A 83 16.89 -2.01 -7.36
CA THR A 83 18.18 -1.59 -6.77
C THR A 83 18.99 -2.79 -6.28
N THR A 84 18.33 -3.78 -5.67
CA THR A 84 19.00 -4.97 -5.12
C THR A 84 19.17 -6.11 -6.13
N GLY A 85 18.55 -6.01 -7.31
CA GLY A 85 18.56 -7.08 -8.31
C GLY A 85 17.91 -8.37 -7.79
N SER A 86 16.86 -8.27 -6.98
CA SER A 86 16.31 -9.42 -6.23
C SER A 86 15.33 -10.30 -7.02
N ILE A 87 14.94 -9.91 -8.24
CA ILE A 87 14.01 -10.68 -9.08
C ILE A 87 14.71 -11.95 -9.58
N SER A 88 14.22 -13.12 -9.20
CA SER A 88 14.76 -14.42 -9.60
C SER A 88 14.06 -14.99 -10.82
N LYS A 89 12.73 -14.87 -10.90
CA LYS A 89 11.92 -15.42 -12.00
C LYS A 89 10.83 -14.44 -12.41
N SER A 90 10.45 -14.50 -13.68
CA SER A 90 9.30 -13.78 -14.20
C SER A 90 8.58 -14.64 -15.23
N PHE A 91 7.25 -14.53 -15.28
CA PHE A 91 6.46 -15.11 -16.36
C PHE A 91 5.28 -14.20 -16.72
N ILE A 92 4.99 -14.08 -18.01
CA ILE A 92 3.88 -13.29 -18.53
C ILE A 92 2.70 -14.23 -18.76
N SER A 93 1.52 -13.79 -18.34
CA SER A 93 0.26 -14.51 -18.53
C SER A 93 -0.82 -13.59 -19.08
N VAL A 94 -1.99 -14.16 -19.36
CA VAL A 94 -3.22 -13.40 -19.68
C VAL A 94 -3.63 -12.48 -18.53
N LYS A 95 -3.44 -12.89 -17.26
CA LYS A 95 -3.84 -12.12 -16.08
C LYS A 95 -2.92 -10.93 -15.78
N GLY A 96 -1.66 -11.02 -16.20
CA GLY A 96 -0.61 -10.08 -15.83
C GLY A 96 0.77 -10.71 -15.85
N VAL A 97 1.73 -9.99 -15.29
CA VAL A 97 3.12 -10.44 -15.13
C VAL A 97 3.32 -10.95 -13.71
N TYR A 98 3.68 -12.22 -13.59
CA TYR A 98 4.04 -12.81 -12.31
C TYR A 98 5.55 -12.65 -12.10
N LEU A 99 5.91 -12.17 -10.92
CA LEU A 99 7.28 -11.94 -10.50
C LEU A 99 7.58 -12.77 -9.27
N GLU A 100 8.79 -13.30 -9.19
CA GLU A 100 9.35 -13.94 -8.00
C GLU A 100 10.62 -13.18 -7.60
N ALA A 101 10.72 -12.78 -6.34
CA ALA A 101 11.93 -12.19 -5.77
C ALA A 101 12.44 -13.04 -4.61
N THR A 102 13.77 -13.15 -4.50
CA THR A 102 14.43 -13.74 -3.34
C THR A 102 14.94 -12.63 -2.44
N VAL A 103 14.32 -12.44 -1.28
CA VAL A 103 14.66 -11.39 -0.31
C VAL A 103 14.98 -12.03 1.04
N GLN A 104 16.22 -11.86 1.53
CA GLN A 104 16.70 -12.43 2.80
C GLN A 104 16.44 -13.94 2.97
N GLY A 105 16.47 -14.70 1.87
CA GLY A 105 16.22 -16.15 1.88
C GLY A 105 14.75 -16.55 1.74
N SER A 106 13.81 -15.60 1.82
CA SER A 106 12.39 -15.84 1.51
C SER A 106 12.11 -15.60 0.03
N GLN A 107 11.37 -16.52 -0.59
CA GLN A 107 10.85 -16.36 -1.95
C GLN A 107 9.48 -15.71 -1.87
N ILE A 108 9.32 -14.59 -2.57
CA ILE A 108 8.10 -13.78 -2.57
C ILE A 108 7.59 -13.75 -4.00
N ARG A 109 6.32 -14.12 -4.22
CA ARG A 109 5.68 -14.14 -5.53
C ARG A 109 4.43 -13.29 -5.55
N TRP A 110 4.34 -12.39 -6.51
CA TRP A 110 3.16 -11.55 -6.71
C TRP A 110 2.83 -11.39 -8.18
N VAL A 111 1.62 -10.91 -8.47
CA VAL A 111 1.20 -10.57 -9.82
C VAL A 111 1.07 -9.06 -9.99
N VAL A 112 1.60 -8.57 -11.11
CA VAL A 112 1.41 -7.21 -11.59
C VAL A 112 0.36 -7.27 -12.70
N PRO A 113 -0.82 -6.68 -12.52
CA PRO A 113 -1.85 -6.69 -13.57
C PRO A 113 -1.40 -5.85 -14.77
N HIS A 114 -1.86 -6.22 -15.97
CA HIS A 114 -1.65 -5.40 -17.16
C HIS A 114 -2.29 -4.03 -16.99
N SER A 115 -1.65 -2.98 -17.54
CA SER A 115 -2.12 -1.60 -17.44
C SER A 115 -3.27 -1.32 -18.43
N PHE A 116 -4.39 -2.00 -18.23
CA PHE A 116 -5.64 -1.78 -18.94
C PHE A 116 -6.66 -1.09 -18.04
N THR A 117 -7.59 -0.33 -18.63
CA THR A 117 -8.76 0.16 -17.92
C THR A 117 -9.59 -1.03 -17.45
N GLN A 118 -9.55 -1.29 -16.15
CA GLN A 118 -10.29 -2.40 -15.55
C GLN A 118 -11.75 -2.01 -15.36
N TYR A 119 -12.65 -2.90 -15.75
CA TYR A 119 -14.05 -2.82 -15.36
C TYR A 119 -14.19 -3.29 -13.91
N MET A 120 -14.86 -2.52 -13.08
CA MET A 120 -15.12 -2.86 -11.67
C MET A 120 -16.47 -3.59 -11.57
N PRO A 121 -16.49 -4.92 -11.35
CA PRO A 121 -17.74 -5.65 -11.27
C PRO A 121 -18.48 -5.34 -9.96
N GLU A 122 -19.81 -5.26 -10.03
CA GLU A 122 -20.66 -4.82 -8.91
C GLU A 122 -20.85 -5.88 -7.81
N ASP A 123 -20.53 -7.14 -8.10
CA ASP A 123 -20.63 -8.28 -7.19
C ASP A 123 -19.47 -8.36 -6.18
N VAL A 124 -18.44 -7.52 -6.33
CA VAL A 124 -17.26 -7.48 -5.46
C VAL A 124 -17.44 -6.46 -4.33
N ASP A 125 -17.26 -6.92 -3.08
CA ASP A 125 -17.26 -6.03 -1.91
C ASP A 125 -15.91 -5.31 -1.74
N TYR A 126 -15.81 -4.14 -2.36
CA TYR A 126 -14.64 -3.26 -2.23
C TYR A 126 -14.42 -2.68 -0.82
N ARG A 127 -15.43 -2.69 0.06
CA ARG A 127 -15.26 -2.21 1.44
C ARG A 127 -14.43 -3.20 2.24
N VAL A 128 -14.71 -4.49 2.06
CA VAL A 128 -13.91 -5.58 2.66
C VAL A 128 -12.49 -5.55 2.08
N MET A 129 -12.33 -5.37 0.77
CA MET A 129 -10.98 -5.25 0.19
C MET A 129 -10.19 -4.06 0.75
N GLN A 130 -10.86 -2.94 1.05
CA GLN A 130 -10.22 -1.77 1.66
C GLN A 130 -9.73 -2.02 3.09
N THR A 131 -10.46 -2.79 3.89
CA THR A 131 -10.00 -3.13 5.26
C THR A 131 -8.78 -4.04 5.21
N PHE A 132 -8.74 -5.01 4.29
CA PHE A 132 -7.55 -5.82 4.02
C PHE A 132 -6.38 -4.96 3.54
N PHE A 133 -6.63 -4.03 2.62
CA PHE A 133 -5.59 -3.12 2.13
C PHE A 133 -5.04 -2.24 3.24
N GLU A 134 -5.85 -1.76 4.18
CA GLU A 134 -5.37 -0.98 5.32
C GLU A 134 -4.35 -1.77 6.16
N PHE A 135 -4.63 -3.04 6.41
CA PHE A 135 -3.71 -3.95 7.09
C PHE A 135 -2.42 -4.17 6.30
N TYR A 136 -2.53 -4.46 5.00
CA TYR A 136 -1.38 -4.68 4.13
C TYR A 136 -0.54 -3.43 3.90
N GLU A 137 -1.15 -2.24 3.87
CA GLU A 137 -0.44 -0.96 3.84
C GLU A 137 0.50 -0.87 5.06
N THR A 138 -0.01 -1.21 6.24
CA THR A 138 0.78 -1.15 7.48
C THR A 138 1.91 -2.19 7.47
N LEU A 139 1.62 -3.42 7.04
CA LEU A 139 2.60 -4.49 6.89
C LEU A 139 3.73 -4.10 5.91
N LEU A 140 3.37 -3.64 4.71
CA LEU A 140 4.34 -3.22 3.68
C LEU A 140 5.20 -2.07 4.16
N ASN A 141 4.63 -1.08 4.87
CA ASN A 141 5.41 0.02 5.43
C ASN A 141 6.46 -0.46 6.44
N PHE A 142 6.11 -1.40 7.33
CA PHE A 142 7.09 -1.99 8.25
C PHE A 142 8.18 -2.76 7.52
N VAL A 143 7.80 -3.52 6.49
CA VAL A 143 8.74 -4.32 5.70
C VAL A 143 9.69 -3.43 4.91
N LEU A 144 9.16 -2.51 4.11
CA LEU A 144 9.95 -1.56 3.33
C LEU A 144 10.86 -0.73 4.22
N PHE A 145 10.39 -0.24 5.37
CA PHE A 145 11.21 0.51 6.31
C PHE A 145 12.45 -0.29 6.73
N LYS A 146 12.29 -1.56 7.08
CA LYS A 146 13.41 -2.42 7.48
C LYS A 146 14.33 -2.75 6.31
N LEU A 147 13.77 -3.07 5.14
CA LEU A 147 14.55 -3.40 3.94
C LEU A 147 15.39 -2.22 3.46
N PHE A 148 14.81 -1.02 3.39
CA PHE A 148 15.53 0.20 3.03
C PHE A 148 16.59 0.57 4.05
N ASN A 149 16.33 0.36 5.35
CA ASN A 149 17.33 0.56 6.40
C ASN A 149 18.54 -0.36 6.23
N VAL A 150 18.34 -1.63 5.84
CA VAL A 150 19.42 -2.59 5.59
C VAL A 150 20.32 -2.16 4.43
N ILE A 151 19.75 -1.55 3.37
CA ILE A 151 20.54 -1.03 2.24
C ILE A 151 21.07 0.40 2.47
N GLY A 152 20.86 0.97 3.66
CA GLY A 152 21.37 2.30 4.04
C GLY A 152 20.59 3.47 3.42
N VAL A 153 19.38 3.25 2.91
CA VAL A 153 18.55 4.27 2.28
C VAL A 153 17.46 4.72 3.25
N ARG A 154 17.22 6.04 3.33
CA ARG A 154 16.16 6.60 4.18
C ARG A 154 14.79 6.38 3.53
N TYR A 155 13.91 5.66 4.24
CA TYR A 155 12.51 5.46 3.90
C TYR A 155 11.60 5.96 5.04
N PRO A 156 10.43 6.55 4.79
CA PRO A 156 9.81 6.85 3.48
C PRO A 156 10.60 7.89 2.68
N PHE A 157 10.49 7.83 1.35
CA PHE A 157 11.17 8.78 0.47
C PHE A 157 10.63 10.21 0.67
N PRO A 158 11.50 11.23 0.66
CA PRO A 158 11.03 12.60 0.68
C PRO A 158 10.25 12.88 -0.60
N VAL A 159 9.02 13.34 -0.44
CA VAL A 159 8.17 13.77 -1.55
C VAL A 159 8.88 14.92 -2.26
N LYS A 160 9.40 14.69 -3.47
CA LYS A 160 9.93 15.76 -4.31
C LYS A 160 8.77 16.28 -5.16
N GLN A 161 8.36 17.52 -4.92
CA GLN A 161 7.47 18.23 -5.84
C GLN A 161 8.27 18.56 -7.10
N LEU A 162 8.05 17.79 -8.17
CA LEU A 162 8.59 18.11 -9.49
C LEU A 162 7.45 18.72 -10.32
N GLY A 163 7.21 20.02 -10.13
CA GLY A 163 6.05 20.71 -10.70
C GLY A 163 4.72 20.34 -10.02
N ASP A 164 3.62 20.36 -10.77
CA ASP A 164 2.25 20.14 -10.29
C ASP A 164 1.91 18.65 -10.00
N GLN A 165 2.92 17.77 -10.05
CA GLN A 165 2.76 16.34 -9.76
C GLN A 165 3.58 15.95 -8.53
N VAL A 166 2.87 15.37 -7.56
CA VAL A 166 3.45 14.79 -6.35
C VAL A 166 3.91 13.38 -6.70
N VAL A 167 5.21 13.19 -6.96
CA VAL A 167 5.80 11.87 -7.19
C VAL A 167 6.57 11.46 -5.93
N GLY A 168 6.27 10.28 -5.40
CA GLY A 168 6.87 9.69 -4.20
C GLY A 168 7.09 8.20 -4.37
#